data_AF-A0A926TBL9-F1
#
_entry.id   AF-A0A926TBL9-F1
#
_cell.length_a   1.000
_cell.length_b   1.000
_cell.length_c   1.000
_cell.angle_alpha   90.00
_cell.angle_beta   90.00
_cell.angle_gamma   90.00
#
_symmetry.space_group_name_H-M   'P 1'
#
loop_
_entity.id
_entity.type
_entity.pdbx_description
1 polymer ?
#
loop_
_entity_poly.entity_id
_entity_poly.type
_entity_poly.pdbx_seq_one_letter_code
_entity_poly.pdbx_strand_id
1 'polypeptide(L)'
;DQLTDWIDRVHGPTELIYSDFRPVPLQFHFCSPKGLFPLLDDSGKRVNPRLKPKGGKGAKGNRGRTPRQETPNLAFLLSQLQQRDMLPAIYFIFSRKGCDQAVADVSALPLLVNEAEAEQLRSRVDEFLARNPEAGRADQIEPLYRGIAAHHAGILPAWKGLIEELFQQGLIKVVFATETLAAGINMPARTTVISSLSKRTDLGHRLLTASEFLQMAGRAGRRGMDILGHVVTAQTPFEGAREASYLATSPADPLVSQFAPSYGMVLNLLQTHTLEQAKELIERSFGQYLATLYLRPQQDAIDALKAELGQLEAQIASVDWDLLTQYEKLQERLKEERRLLKILQEQAVEMQSGDLPIALSFAVAGTVLSLKGPNVPVANPVPAVLVTKAPSSGQFPLLVCLGQDNRWYVATVGDVVSLRAEIPRVSGADYLSPPTELPLKPGQVRSGTEQTWTIARQIPTPPPLEESAPEVYEQLQRMQTVEAQIQSHPVHGWGNRTNILKRQKRMQAIRDELDDRQEKLSRQSQRHWEEFVSLIDILQHFGCLEWSGVG
;
A
#
# COMPACT_ATOMS: atom_id res chain seq x y z
N ASP A 1 20.71 4.06 -23.17
CA ASP A 1 21.51 3.66 -21.99
C ASP A 1 21.34 2.18 -21.65
N GLN A 2 20.19 1.74 -21.11
CA GLN A 2 20.02 0.33 -20.70
C GLN A 2 20.27 -0.69 -21.82
N LEU A 3 19.74 -0.44 -23.02
CA LEU A 3 19.98 -1.31 -24.18
C LEU A 3 21.45 -1.30 -24.60
N THR A 4 22.08 -0.13 -24.58
CA THR A 4 23.50 0.04 -24.92
C THR A 4 24.39 -0.73 -23.97
N ASP A 5 24.19 -0.61 -22.65
CA ASP A 5 24.93 -1.34 -21.62
C ASP A 5 24.72 -2.87 -21.75
N TRP A 6 23.50 -3.31 -22.09
CA TRP A 6 23.25 -4.72 -22.37
C TRP A 6 24.02 -5.23 -23.59
N ILE A 7 23.97 -4.51 -24.73
CA ILE A 7 24.73 -4.89 -25.93
C ILE A 7 26.23 -4.87 -25.63
N ASP A 8 26.70 -3.87 -24.87
CA ASP A 8 28.10 -3.73 -24.48
C ASP A 8 28.60 -4.96 -23.72
N ARG A 9 27.83 -5.42 -22.74
CA ARG A 9 28.15 -6.61 -21.94
C ARG A 9 28.08 -7.92 -22.72
N VAL A 10 27.16 -8.05 -23.68
CA VAL A 10 26.92 -9.31 -24.41
C VAL A 10 27.79 -9.42 -25.66
N HIS A 11 28.02 -8.32 -26.36
CA HIS A 11 28.63 -8.28 -27.69
C HIS A 11 29.92 -7.43 -27.76
N GLY A 12 30.22 -6.61 -26.75
CA GLY A 12 31.41 -5.76 -26.70
C GLY A 12 31.15 -4.27 -26.99
N PRO A 13 32.21 -3.44 -27.08
CA PRO A 13 32.15 -1.98 -27.05
C PRO A 13 31.05 -1.36 -27.92
N THR A 14 30.07 -0.70 -27.31
CA THR A 14 28.92 -0.11 -28.00
C THR A 14 28.70 1.36 -27.61
N GLU A 15 28.59 2.24 -28.61
CA GLU A 15 28.32 3.67 -28.41
C GLU A 15 26.87 4.03 -28.75
N LEU A 16 26.23 4.84 -27.90
CA LEU A 16 24.88 5.36 -28.14
C LEU A 16 24.94 6.71 -28.85
N ILE A 17 24.44 6.75 -30.08
CA ILE A 17 24.17 8.01 -30.79
C ILE A 17 22.70 8.37 -30.56
N TYR A 18 22.46 9.37 -29.72
CA TYR A 18 21.12 9.89 -29.43
C TYR A 18 20.94 11.30 -30.02
N SER A 19 19.80 11.53 -30.65
CA SER A 19 19.39 12.85 -31.12
C SER A 19 17.88 13.01 -31.03
N ASP A 20 17.43 14.10 -30.43
CA ASP A 20 16.04 14.55 -30.40
C ASP A 20 15.76 15.59 -31.50
N PHE A 21 16.74 15.87 -32.37
CA PHE A 21 16.61 16.85 -33.43
C PHE A 21 15.56 16.42 -34.46
N ARG A 22 14.54 17.27 -34.61
CA ARG A 22 13.54 17.13 -35.65
C ARG A 22 13.70 18.22 -36.72
N PRO A 23 13.96 17.87 -37.99
CA PRO A 23 14.16 18.86 -39.06
C PRO A 23 12.96 19.78 -39.31
N VAL A 24 11.74 19.26 -39.13
CA VAL A 24 10.50 20.03 -39.28
C VAL A 24 9.82 20.06 -37.90
N PRO A 25 9.58 21.21 -37.26
CA PRO A 25 8.89 21.26 -35.97
C PRO A 25 7.42 20.83 -36.08
N LEU A 26 6.87 20.29 -34.98
CA LEU A 26 5.46 19.87 -34.89
C LEU A 26 4.59 20.90 -34.19
N GLN A 27 3.38 21.09 -34.71
CA GLN A 27 2.32 21.83 -34.04
C GLN A 27 1.12 20.92 -33.79
N PHE A 28 0.72 20.82 -32.53
CA PHE A 28 -0.40 20.00 -32.10
C PHE A 28 -1.72 20.79 -32.11
N HIS A 29 -2.75 20.20 -32.70
CA HIS A 29 -4.10 20.72 -32.84
C HIS A 29 -5.12 19.71 -32.32
N PHE A 30 -6.26 20.21 -31.89
CA PHE A 30 -7.39 19.44 -31.43
C PHE A 30 -8.65 19.84 -32.22
N CYS A 31 -9.29 18.86 -32.85
CA CYS A 31 -10.52 19.06 -33.60
C CYS A 31 -11.73 18.70 -32.74
N SER A 32 -12.56 19.69 -32.49
CA SER A 32 -13.87 19.55 -31.82
C SER A 32 -15.00 19.89 -32.81
N PRO A 33 -16.27 19.60 -32.49
CA PRO A 33 -17.41 20.08 -33.29
C PRO A 33 -17.43 21.60 -33.51
N LYS A 34 -16.74 22.36 -32.63
CA LYS A 34 -16.64 23.83 -32.72
C LYS A 34 -15.55 24.31 -33.68
N GLY A 35 -14.69 23.41 -34.18
CA GLY A 35 -13.57 23.74 -35.04
C GLY A 35 -12.24 23.17 -34.57
N LEU A 36 -11.20 23.53 -35.33
CA LEU A 36 -9.82 23.14 -35.13
C LEU A 36 -9.05 24.22 -34.34
N PHE A 37 -8.54 23.85 -33.16
CA PHE A 37 -7.83 24.76 -32.25
C PHE A 37 -6.43 24.22 -31.93
N PRO A 38 -5.45 25.07 -31.59
CA PRO A 38 -4.18 24.62 -31.04
C PRO A 38 -4.42 23.80 -29.76
N LEU A 39 -3.81 22.62 -29.66
CA LEU A 39 -3.97 21.71 -28.53
C LEU A 39 -3.33 22.27 -27.25
N LEU A 40 -2.13 22.82 -27.42
CA LEU A 40 -1.30 23.34 -26.34
C LEU A 40 -1.44 24.87 -26.26
N ASP A 41 -1.15 25.42 -25.09
CA ASP A 41 -0.97 26.86 -24.88
C ASP A 41 0.36 27.35 -25.48
N ASP A 42 0.60 28.66 -25.42
CA ASP A 42 1.82 29.28 -25.97
C ASP A 42 3.11 28.78 -25.29
N SER A 43 2.99 28.13 -24.12
CA SER A 43 4.12 27.51 -23.42
C SER A 43 4.45 26.09 -23.93
N GLY A 44 3.56 25.49 -24.73
CA GLY A 44 3.72 24.13 -25.25
C GLY A 44 3.59 23.02 -24.19
N LYS A 45 3.16 23.35 -22.96
CA LYS A 45 3.15 22.38 -21.84
C LYS A 45 1.77 22.05 -21.31
N ARG A 46 0.76 22.90 -21.53
CA ARG A 46 -0.57 22.69 -20.96
C ARG A 46 -1.63 22.78 -22.03
N VAL A 47 -2.76 22.14 -21.77
CA VAL A 47 -3.97 22.22 -22.63
C VAL A 47 -4.38 23.67 -22.82
N ASN A 48 -4.65 24.05 -24.07
CA ASN A 48 -5.14 25.36 -24.43
C ASN A 48 -6.44 25.70 -23.63
N PRO A 49 -6.52 26.87 -22.97
CA PRO A 49 -7.70 27.27 -22.21
C PRO A 49 -9.02 27.24 -23.00
N ARG A 50 -8.97 27.45 -24.32
CA ARG A 50 -10.15 27.39 -25.21
C ARG A 50 -10.75 25.98 -25.32
N LEU A 51 -9.96 24.94 -25.04
CA LEU A 51 -10.34 23.54 -25.09
C LEU A 51 -10.78 23.00 -23.72
N LYS A 52 -10.63 23.77 -22.64
CA LYS A 52 -11.11 23.35 -21.33
C LYS A 52 -12.64 23.33 -21.31
N PRO A 53 -13.28 22.27 -20.79
CA PRO A 53 -14.71 22.25 -20.63
C PRO A 53 -15.12 23.44 -19.76
N LYS A 54 -16.03 24.29 -20.26
CA LYS A 54 -16.61 25.37 -19.44
C LYS A 54 -17.36 24.70 -18.30
N GLY A 55 -16.81 24.81 -17.08
CA GLY A 55 -17.40 24.22 -15.89
C GLY A 55 -18.81 24.78 -15.67
N GLY A 56 -19.83 24.00 -16.00
CA GLY A 56 -21.20 24.27 -15.59
C GLY A 56 -21.29 24.13 -14.07
N LYS A 57 -21.20 25.25 -13.35
CA LYS A 57 -21.73 25.32 -11.98
C LYS A 57 -23.25 25.19 -12.09
N GLY A 58 -23.79 24.00 -11.83
CA GLY A 58 -25.22 23.83 -11.59
C GLY A 58 -25.84 22.59 -12.22
N ALA A 59 -25.80 21.46 -11.50
CA ALA A 59 -26.88 20.47 -11.39
C ALA A 59 -26.40 19.34 -10.45
N LYS A 60 -26.44 19.58 -9.14
CA LYS A 60 -26.42 18.49 -8.15
C LYS A 60 -27.75 17.75 -8.28
N GLY A 61 -27.84 16.78 -9.19
CA GLY A 61 -29.10 16.09 -9.41
C GLY A 61 -29.17 15.13 -10.59
N ASN A 62 -28.07 14.47 -10.99
CA ASN A 62 -28.19 13.17 -11.66
C ASN A 62 -26.84 12.43 -11.66
N ARG A 63 -26.64 11.54 -10.68
CA ARG A 63 -25.53 10.56 -10.69
C ARG A 63 -25.90 9.45 -11.66
N GLY A 64 -25.57 9.59 -12.95
CA GLY A 64 -25.84 8.51 -13.90
C GLY A 64 -25.64 8.80 -15.39
N ARG A 65 -24.61 9.55 -15.78
CA ARG A 65 -23.91 9.49 -17.09
C ARG A 65 -23.08 10.76 -17.25
N THR A 66 -21.78 10.61 -17.45
CA THR A 66 -20.97 11.68 -18.04
C THR A 66 -21.62 12.08 -19.38
N PRO A 67 -21.86 13.39 -19.64
CA PRO A 67 -22.43 13.82 -20.90
C PRO A 67 -21.54 13.36 -22.04
N ARG A 68 -22.10 12.53 -22.94
CA ARG A 68 -21.39 11.98 -24.10
C ARG A 68 -20.95 13.15 -24.96
N GLN A 69 -19.63 13.32 -25.12
CA GLN A 69 -19.10 14.43 -25.89
C GLN A 69 -19.45 14.26 -27.38
N GLU A 70 -19.87 15.34 -28.03
CA GLU A 70 -20.16 15.36 -29.47
C GLU A 70 -18.86 15.18 -30.28
N THR A 71 -18.93 14.37 -31.34
CA THR A 71 -17.79 14.06 -32.22
C THR A 71 -17.82 14.94 -33.48
N PRO A 72 -16.69 15.48 -33.95
CA PRO A 72 -16.64 16.21 -35.20
C PRO A 72 -16.96 15.27 -36.37
N ASN A 73 -17.73 15.76 -37.35
CA ASN A 73 -17.94 15.04 -38.61
C ASN A 73 -16.61 14.99 -39.38
N LEU A 74 -16.31 13.84 -40.00
CA LEU A 74 -15.11 13.64 -40.82
C LEU A 74 -15.01 14.66 -41.97
N ALA A 75 -16.11 14.94 -42.66
CA ALA A 75 -16.17 15.94 -43.72
C ALA A 75 -15.81 17.36 -43.21
N PHE A 76 -16.31 17.70 -42.03
CA PHE A 76 -15.98 18.97 -41.37
C PHE A 76 -14.49 19.06 -41.06
N LEU A 77 -13.89 17.99 -40.52
CA LEU A 77 -12.46 17.96 -40.23
C LEU A 77 -11.64 18.14 -41.51
N LEU A 78 -11.93 17.40 -42.59
CA LEU A 78 -11.20 17.52 -43.84
C LEU A 78 -11.31 18.91 -44.46
N SER A 79 -12.50 19.52 -44.45
CA SER A 79 -12.68 20.89 -44.94
C SER A 79 -11.86 21.91 -44.14
N GLN A 80 -11.75 21.74 -42.80
CA GLN A 80 -10.90 22.59 -41.97
C GLN A 80 -9.41 22.44 -42.34
N LEU A 81 -8.95 21.24 -42.69
CA LEU A 81 -7.58 21.02 -43.15
C LEU A 81 -7.34 21.67 -44.51
N GLN A 82 -8.26 21.49 -45.46
CA GLN A 82 -8.15 22.07 -46.79
C GLN A 82 -8.13 23.61 -46.75
N GLN A 83 -9.02 24.23 -45.97
CA GLN A 83 -9.09 25.69 -45.82
C GLN A 83 -7.83 26.30 -45.21
N ARG A 84 -7.03 25.52 -44.47
CA ARG A 84 -5.82 25.97 -43.78
C ARG A 84 -4.52 25.53 -44.46
N ASP A 85 -4.58 25.04 -45.71
CA ASP A 85 -3.43 24.48 -46.44
C ASP A 85 -2.69 23.38 -45.65
N MET A 86 -3.44 22.53 -44.96
CA MET A 86 -2.90 21.44 -44.13
C MET A 86 -2.84 20.09 -44.88
N LEU A 87 -3.08 20.07 -46.19
CA LEU A 87 -2.97 18.84 -47.01
C LEU A 87 -1.57 18.73 -47.66
N PRO A 88 -1.06 17.52 -47.94
CA PRO A 88 -1.71 16.22 -47.77
C PRO A 88 -1.71 15.73 -46.32
N ALA A 89 -2.69 14.89 -45.98
CA ALA A 89 -2.89 14.36 -44.64
C ALA A 89 -2.96 12.82 -44.58
N ILE A 90 -2.36 12.24 -43.55
CA ILE A 90 -2.59 10.83 -43.17
C ILE A 90 -3.56 10.82 -42.00
N TYR A 91 -4.69 10.14 -42.17
CA TYR A 91 -5.74 10.01 -41.17
C TYR A 91 -5.73 8.60 -40.58
N PHE A 92 -5.24 8.47 -39.35
CA PHE A 92 -5.10 7.19 -38.67
C PHE A 92 -6.42 6.71 -38.06
N ILE A 93 -6.84 5.50 -38.44
CA ILE A 93 -8.02 4.77 -37.92
C ILE A 93 -7.60 3.36 -37.52
N PHE A 94 -7.90 2.92 -36.30
CA PHE A 94 -7.48 1.61 -35.77
C PHE A 94 -8.32 0.41 -36.27
N SER A 95 -8.97 0.53 -37.43
CA SER A 95 -9.80 -0.52 -38.01
C SER A 95 -9.72 -0.48 -39.53
N ARG A 96 -9.50 -1.64 -40.15
CA ARG A 96 -9.48 -1.81 -41.63
C ARG A 96 -10.82 -1.38 -42.22
N LYS A 97 -11.91 -1.96 -41.71
CA LYS A 97 -13.28 -1.58 -42.07
C LYS A 97 -13.55 -0.09 -41.81
N GLY A 98 -12.95 0.48 -40.77
CA GLY A 98 -13.07 1.90 -40.47
C GLY A 98 -12.39 2.79 -41.52
N CYS A 99 -11.27 2.36 -42.11
CA CYS A 99 -10.62 3.07 -43.21
C CYS A 99 -11.49 3.05 -44.47
N ASP A 100 -12.01 1.89 -44.84
CA ASP A 100 -12.89 1.74 -46.02
C ASP A 100 -14.17 2.57 -45.86
N GLN A 101 -14.78 2.53 -44.67
CA GLN A 101 -15.96 3.35 -44.36
C GLN A 101 -15.65 4.85 -44.43
N ALA A 102 -14.50 5.28 -43.89
CA ALA A 102 -14.10 6.67 -43.93
C ALA A 102 -13.92 7.17 -45.37
N VAL A 103 -13.35 6.34 -46.26
CA VAL A 103 -13.29 6.63 -47.70
C VAL A 103 -14.70 6.81 -48.25
N ALA A 104 -15.61 5.85 -48.04
CA ALA A 104 -16.97 5.91 -48.53
C ALA A 104 -17.74 7.16 -48.04
N ASP A 105 -17.55 7.55 -46.77
CA ASP A 105 -18.20 8.71 -46.16
C ASP A 105 -17.75 10.03 -46.80
N VAL A 106 -16.51 10.11 -47.28
CA VAL A 106 -15.94 11.32 -47.89
C VAL A 106 -15.97 11.30 -49.41
N SER A 107 -16.27 10.16 -50.04
CA SER A 107 -16.41 10.04 -51.50
C SER A 107 -17.43 11.01 -52.08
N ALA A 108 -18.45 11.43 -51.31
CA ALA A 108 -19.46 12.39 -51.73
C ALA A 108 -19.03 13.87 -51.64
N LEU A 109 -17.85 14.15 -51.08
CA LEU A 109 -17.36 15.52 -50.94
C LEU A 109 -16.83 16.09 -52.27
N PRO A 110 -16.76 17.44 -52.40
CA PRO A 110 -16.09 18.09 -53.52
C PRO A 110 -14.66 17.57 -53.68
N LEU A 111 -14.16 17.57 -54.92
CA LEU A 111 -12.80 17.13 -55.24
C LEU A 111 -11.78 17.86 -54.35
N LEU A 112 -10.92 17.09 -53.67
CA LEU A 112 -9.79 17.63 -52.91
C LEU A 112 -8.62 18.01 -53.83
N VAL A 113 -8.67 17.52 -55.07
CA VAL A 113 -7.70 17.75 -56.15
C VAL A 113 -8.24 18.80 -57.12
N ASN A 114 -7.35 19.53 -57.78
CA ASN A 114 -7.74 20.38 -58.91
C ASN A 114 -7.99 19.53 -60.17
N GLU A 115 -8.57 20.13 -61.22
CA GLU A 115 -8.97 19.43 -62.44
C GLU A 115 -7.77 18.79 -63.18
N ALA A 116 -6.60 19.44 -63.17
CA ALA A 116 -5.38 18.90 -63.78
C ALA A 116 -4.81 17.71 -63.00
N GLU A 117 -4.81 17.79 -61.67
CA GLU A 117 -4.40 16.69 -60.78
C GLU A 117 -5.34 15.49 -60.91
N ALA A 118 -6.65 15.74 -61.04
CA ALA A 118 -7.64 14.69 -61.26
C ALA A 118 -7.41 13.94 -62.58
N GLU A 119 -7.09 14.67 -63.66
CA GLU A 119 -6.77 14.07 -64.96
C GLU A 119 -5.46 13.27 -64.91
N GLN A 120 -4.44 13.78 -64.22
CA GLN A 120 -3.18 13.05 -63.99
C GLN A 120 -3.41 11.76 -63.19
N LEU A 121 -4.23 11.83 -62.13
CA LEU A 121 -4.63 10.65 -61.35
C LEU A 121 -5.34 9.63 -62.23
N ARG A 122 -6.31 10.06 -63.03
CA ARG A 122 -7.03 9.18 -63.97
C ARG A 122 -6.08 8.46 -64.91
N SER A 123 -5.23 9.21 -65.60
CA SER A 123 -4.26 8.65 -66.53
C SER A 123 -3.34 7.60 -65.88
N ARG A 124 -2.79 7.90 -64.68
CA ARG A 124 -1.88 6.98 -63.98
C ARG A 124 -2.58 5.74 -63.43
N VAL A 125 -3.77 5.91 -62.86
CA VAL A 125 -4.55 4.80 -62.32
C VAL A 125 -5.03 3.88 -63.44
N ASP A 126 -5.48 4.44 -64.56
CA ASP A 126 -5.93 3.66 -65.72
C ASP A 126 -4.77 2.91 -66.38
N GLU A 127 -3.59 3.53 -66.50
CA GLU A 127 -2.37 2.86 -66.96
C GLU A 127 -1.99 1.68 -66.05
N PHE A 128 -2.08 1.87 -64.72
CA PHE A 128 -1.80 0.81 -63.76
C PHE A 128 -2.82 -0.32 -63.85
N LEU A 129 -4.12 -0.02 -63.98
CA LEU A 129 -5.20 -0.99 -64.11
C LEU A 129 -5.10 -1.76 -65.43
N ALA A 130 -4.68 -1.11 -66.52
CA ALA A 130 -4.43 -1.77 -67.79
C ALA A 130 -3.32 -2.84 -67.68
N ARG A 131 -2.30 -2.60 -66.84
CA ARG A 131 -1.24 -3.56 -66.55
C ARG A 131 -1.62 -4.59 -65.49
N ASN A 132 -2.50 -4.24 -64.57
CA ASN A 132 -2.91 -5.06 -63.42
C ASN A 132 -4.45 -5.09 -63.28
N PRO A 133 -5.18 -5.79 -64.16
CA PRO A 133 -6.65 -5.74 -64.18
C PRO A 133 -7.31 -6.20 -62.87
N GLU A 134 -6.67 -7.11 -62.14
CA GLU A 134 -7.20 -7.68 -60.89
C GLU A 134 -6.86 -6.84 -59.64
N ALA A 135 -6.05 -5.79 -59.78
CA ALA A 135 -5.53 -5.06 -58.63
C ALA A 135 -6.49 -3.98 -58.09
N GLY A 136 -7.36 -3.42 -58.94
CA GLY A 136 -8.31 -2.37 -58.57
C GLY A 136 -9.70 -2.91 -58.28
N ARG A 137 -10.31 -2.43 -57.20
CA ARG A 137 -11.72 -2.67 -56.90
C ARG A 137 -12.54 -1.41 -57.18
N ALA A 138 -13.78 -1.58 -57.64
CA ALA A 138 -14.64 -0.45 -58.05
C ALA A 138 -14.88 0.58 -56.92
N ASP A 139 -14.96 0.12 -55.67
CA ASP A 139 -15.08 0.94 -54.47
C ASP A 139 -13.82 1.74 -54.11
N GLN A 140 -12.66 1.39 -54.70
CA GLN A 140 -11.37 2.03 -54.46
C GLN A 140 -10.93 2.96 -55.60
N ILE A 141 -11.41 2.71 -56.83
CA ILE A 141 -11.01 3.47 -58.03
C ILE A 141 -11.57 4.90 -58.00
N GLU A 142 -12.88 5.05 -57.81
CA GLU A 142 -13.53 6.37 -57.85
C GLU A 142 -12.99 7.33 -56.77
N PRO A 143 -12.80 6.92 -55.50
CA PRO A 143 -12.18 7.78 -54.50
C PRO A 143 -10.73 8.16 -54.84
N LEU A 144 -9.99 7.27 -55.49
CA LEU A 144 -8.59 7.49 -55.84
C LEU A 144 -8.45 8.63 -56.87
N TYR A 145 -9.36 8.72 -57.85
CA TYR A 145 -9.41 9.86 -58.79
C TYR A 145 -9.66 11.20 -58.10
N ARG A 146 -10.22 11.19 -56.88
CA ARG A 146 -10.47 12.38 -56.06
C ARG A 146 -9.30 12.71 -55.11
N GLY A 147 -8.21 11.94 -55.19
CA GLY A 147 -7.06 12.07 -54.30
C GLY A 147 -7.30 11.50 -52.90
N ILE A 148 -8.19 10.52 -52.76
CA ILE A 148 -8.56 9.89 -51.47
C ILE A 148 -8.29 8.38 -51.56
N ALA A 149 -7.58 7.83 -50.58
CA ALA A 149 -7.28 6.40 -50.54
C ALA A 149 -7.35 5.82 -49.13
N ALA A 150 -7.58 4.50 -49.05
CA ALA A 150 -7.34 3.72 -47.84
C ALA A 150 -5.97 3.05 -47.90
N HIS A 151 -5.30 2.83 -46.76
CA HIS A 151 -4.04 2.10 -46.64
C HIS A 151 -4.04 1.19 -45.40
N HIS A 152 -4.20 -0.11 -45.61
CA HIS A 152 -4.15 -1.10 -44.53
C HIS A 152 -3.74 -2.48 -45.05
N ALA A 153 -3.45 -3.40 -44.12
CA ALA A 153 -3.00 -4.77 -44.44
C ALA A 153 -3.99 -5.63 -45.26
N GLY A 154 -5.23 -5.15 -45.46
CA GLY A 154 -6.23 -5.84 -46.28
C GLY A 154 -6.23 -5.43 -47.75
N ILE A 155 -5.44 -4.41 -48.11
CA ILE A 155 -5.27 -3.93 -49.48
C ILE A 155 -4.15 -4.70 -50.15
N LEU A 156 -4.35 -5.04 -51.43
CA LEU A 156 -3.38 -5.76 -52.24
C LEU A 156 -2.04 -5.03 -52.28
N PRO A 157 -0.89 -5.73 -52.16
CA PRO A 157 0.44 -5.11 -52.18
C PRO A 157 0.69 -4.19 -53.37
N ALA A 158 0.28 -4.60 -54.59
CA ALA A 158 0.44 -3.81 -55.80
C ALA A 158 -0.34 -2.48 -55.74
N TRP A 159 -1.58 -2.52 -55.21
CA TRP A 159 -2.41 -1.32 -55.03
C TRP A 159 -1.85 -0.37 -53.97
N LYS A 160 -1.31 -0.91 -52.86
CA LYS A 160 -0.59 -0.09 -51.86
C LYS A 160 0.62 0.62 -52.47
N GLY A 161 1.40 -0.08 -53.30
CA GLY A 161 2.52 0.51 -54.02
C GLY A 161 2.12 1.69 -54.90
N LEU A 162 1.01 1.56 -55.63
CA LEU A 162 0.44 2.67 -56.42
C LEU A 162 0.05 3.86 -55.52
N ILE A 163 -0.68 3.62 -54.43
CA ILE A 163 -1.10 4.68 -53.51
C ILE A 163 0.11 5.42 -52.92
N GLU A 164 1.15 4.68 -52.53
CA GLU A 164 2.39 5.25 -51.98
C GLU A 164 3.10 6.14 -53.02
N GLU A 165 3.20 5.68 -54.27
CA GLU A 165 3.77 6.47 -55.38
C GLU A 165 2.98 7.76 -55.62
N LEU A 166 1.65 7.65 -55.76
CA LEU A 166 0.77 8.80 -56.03
C LEU A 166 0.75 9.79 -54.84
N PHE A 167 0.88 9.30 -53.61
CA PHE A 167 1.00 10.15 -52.43
C PHE A 167 2.32 10.92 -52.39
N GLN A 168 3.44 10.28 -52.72
CA GLN A 168 4.74 10.95 -52.82
C GLN A 168 4.77 12.01 -53.93
N GLN A 169 4.04 11.79 -55.03
CA GLN A 169 3.85 12.77 -56.10
C GLN A 169 2.91 13.92 -55.71
N GLY A 170 2.26 13.86 -54.54
CA GLY A 170 1.34 14.89 -54.05
C GLY A 170 -0.04 14.86 -54.71
N LEU A 171 -0.35 13.80 -55.46
CA LEU A 171 -1.65 13.62 -56.13
C LEU A 171 -2.72 13.11 -55.15
N ILE A 172 -2.34 12.26 -54.19
CA ILE A 172 -3.23 11.86 -53.09
C ILE A 172 -3.16 12.88 -51.97
N LYS A 173 -4.31 13.49 -51.67
CA LYS A 173 -4.43 14.54 -50.64
C LYS A 173 -4.75 13.95 -49.27
N VAL A 174 -5.50 12.85 -49.19
CA VAL A 174 -5.86 12.21 -47.92
C VAL A 174 -5.70 10.69 -48.02
N VAL A 175 -4.99 10.10 -47.06
CA VAL A 175 -4.91 8.64 -46.90
C VAL A 175 -5.48 8.24 -45.54
N PHE A 176 -6.49 7.38 -45.55
CA PHE A 176 -7.02 6.73 -44.34
C PHE A 176 -6.23 5.47 -44.05
N ALA A 177 -5.45 5.47 -42.97
CA ALA A 177 -4.48 4.42 -42.71
C ALA A 177 -4.67 3.74 -41.35
N THR A 178 -4.34 2.45 -41.27
CA THR A 178 -4.17 1.77 -39.97
C THR A 178 -2.82 2.10 -39.35
N GLU A 179 -2.69 1.86 -38.05
CA GLU A 179 -1.47 2.09 -37.25
C GLU A 179 -0.19 1.51 -37.89
N THR A 180 -0.29 0.40 -38.62
CA THR A 180 0.85 -0.25 -39.30
C THR A 180 1.61 0.68 -40.27
N LEU A 181 0.94 1.70 -40.84
CA LEU A 181 1.61 2.68 -41.70
C LEU A 181 2.61 3.53 -40.91
N ALA A 182 2.33 3.82 -39.63
CA ALA A 182 3.21 4.63 -38.78
C ALA A 182 4.57 3.97 -38.54
N ALA A 183 4.65 2.64 -38.59
CA ALA A 183 5.87 1.87 -38.33
C ALA A 183 6.66 1.50 -39.61
N GLY A 184 6.04 1.46 -40.79
CA GLY A 184 6.55 0.60 -41.88
C GLY A 184 7.12 1.24 -43.15
N ILE A 185 6.81 2.51 -43.48
CA ILE A 185 7.03 3.02 -44.86
C ILE A 185 7.48 4.48 -44.89
N ASN A 186 8.27 4.89 -45.88
CA ASN A 186 8.67 6.29 -46.11
C ASN A 186 7.56 7.09 -46.83
N MET A 187 6.50 7.41 -46.11
CA MET A 187 5.37 8.20 -46.61
C MET A 187 5.04 9.36 -45.66
N PRO A 188 5.84 10.45 -45.63
CA PRO A 188 5.57 11.62 -44.78
C PRO A 188 4.48 12.52 -45.39
N ALA A 189 3.64 13.09 -44.53
CA ALA A 189 2.55 13.98 -44.90
C ALA A 189 2.76 15.37 -44.30
N ARG A 190 2.10 16.41 -44.80
CA ARG A 190 2.11 17.72 -44.12
C ARG A 190 1.40 17.62 -42.77
N THR A 191 0.31 16.86 -42.74
CA THR A 191 -0.52 16.67 -41.55
C THR A 191 -0.73 15.21 -41.22
N THR A 192 -0.77 14.90 -39.93
CA THR A 192 -1.27 13.64 -39.41
C THR A 192 -2.52 13.90 -38.59
N VAL A 193 -3.57 13.12 -38.81
CA VAL A 193 -4.80 13.13 -38.01
C VAL A 193 -4.91 11.81 -37.26
N ILE A 194 -5.18 11.87 -35.96
CA ILE A 194 -5.40 10.70 -35.10
C ILE A 194 -6.88 10.70 -34.71
N SER A 195 -7.62 9.69 -35.19
CA SER A 195 -9.09 9.67 -35.08
C SER A 195 -9.62 9.35 -33.68
N SER A 196 -8.81 8.69 -32.86
CA SER A 196 -9.13 8.22 -31.51
C SER A 196 -7.85 8.15 -30.69
N LEU A 197 -7.94 8.37 -29.39
CA LEU A 197 -6.79 8.24 -28.49
C LEU A 197 -6.80 6.92 -27.72
N SER A 198 -7.83 6.10 -27.91
CA SER A 198 -7.85 4.71 -27.50
C SER A 198 -7.98 3.75 -28.67
N LYS A 199 -7.51 2.52 -28.45
CA LYS A 199 -7.69 1.38 -29.35
C LYS A 199 -8.17 0.15 -28.60
N ARG A 200 -8.81 -0.76 -29.34
CA ARG A 200 -9.24 -2.06 -28.81
C ARG A 200 -8.06 -3.03 -28.84
N THR A 201 -7.85 -3.72 -27.73
CA THR A 201 -6.88 -4.80 -27.54
C THR A 201 -7.62 -6.06 -27.09
N ASP A 202 -6.91 -7.18 -27.00
CA ASP A 202 -7.47 -8.45 -26.53
C ASP A 202 -7.99 -8.37 -25.08
N LEU A 203 -7.44 -7.45 -24.29
CA LEU A 203 -7.82 -7.18 -22.90
C LEU A 203 -8.85 -6.05 -22.76
N GLY A 204 -9.40 -5.55 -23.87
CA GLY A 204 -10.37 -4.44 -23.90
C GLY A 204 -9.82 -3.14 -24.48
N HIS A 205 -10.48 -2.02 -24.21
CA HIS A 205 -10.04 -0.71 -24.70
C HIS A 205 -8.97 -0.11 -23.80
N ARG A 206 -7.86 0.36 -24.40
CA ARG A 206 -6.82 1.13 -23.71
C ARG A 206 -6.47 2.41 -24.45
N LEU A 207 -6.00 3.40 -23.71
CA LEU A 207 -5.36 4.57 -24.29
C LEU A 207 -4.12 4.14 -25.10
N LEU A 208 -3.81 4.88 -26.16
CA LEU A 208 -2.54 4.76 -26.87
C LEU A 208 -1.38 4.98 -25.90
N THR A 209 -0.27 4.29 -26.15
CA THR A 209 0.97 4.61 -25.46
C THR A 209 1.60 5.87 -26.06
N ALA A 210 2.54 6.49 -25.35
CA ALA A 210 3.20 7.70 -25.85
C ALA A 210 3.98 7.39 -27.13
N SER A 211 4.66 6.25 -27.21
CA SER A 211 5.38 5.79 -28.40
C SER A 211 4.46 5.60 -29.61
N GLU A 212 3.29 4.98 -29.44
CA GLU A 212 2.32 4.80 -30.53
C GLU A 212 1.84 6.16 -31.07
N PHE A 213 1.52 7.09 -30.15
CA PHE A 213 1.13 8.45 -30.52
C PHE A 213 2.25 9.19 -31.25
N LEU A 214 3.48 9.14 -30.73
CA LEU A 214 4.64 9.81 -31.30
C LEU A 214 5.05 9.23 -32.66
N GLN A 215 4.91 7.92 -32.88
CA GLN A 215 5.14 7.29 -34.18
C GLN A 215 4.16 7.79 -35.25
N MET A 216 2.88 7.93 -34.90
CA MET A 216 1.88 8.51 -35.80
C MET A 216 2.18 10.00 -36.04
N ALA A 217 2.34 10.79 -34.98
CA ALA A 217 2.65 12.21 -35.04
C ALA A 217 3.94 12.49 -35.83
N GLY A 218 4.92 11.58 -35.75
CA GLY A 218 6.19 11.64 -36.45
C GLY A 218 6.07 11.67 -37.98
N ARG A 219 4.92 11.27 -38.54
CA ARG A 219 4.65 11.30 -39.98
C ARG A 219 4.27 12.69 -40.51
N ALA A 220 4.01 13.67 -39.64
CA ALA A 220 3.65 15.03 -40.04
C ALA A 220 4.88 15.93 -40.28
N GLY A 221 4.87 16.71 -41.36
CA GLY A 221 5.97 17.56 -41.80
C GLY A 221 6.96 16.83 -42.71
N ARG A 222 7.04 17.28 -43.96
CA ARG A 222 7.93 16.76 -45.00
C ARG A 222 9.19 17.60 -45.09
N ARG A 223 10.35 16.97 -44.89
CA ARG A 223 11.66 17.66 -44.93
C ARG A 223 11.88 18.34 -46.29
N GLY A 224 12.20 19.62 -46.28
CA GLY A 224 12.45 20.41 -47.49
C GLY A 224 11.20 20.89 -48.23
N MET A 225 9.99 20.50 -47.78
CA MET A 225 8.73 20.97 -48.35
C MET A 225 7.89 21.77 -47.35
N ASP A 226 7.85 21.33 -46.09
CA ASP A 226 7.02 21.95 -45.05
C ASP A 226 7.86 22.68 -44.01
N ILE A 227 7.42 23.87 -43.61
CA ILE A 227 8.01 24.65 -42.51
C ILE A 227 7.56 24.09 -41.15
N LEU A 228 6.32 23.58 -41.09
CA LEU A 228 5.68 23.02 -39.90
C LEU A 228 4.95 21.74 -40.26
N GLY A 229 5.05 20.73 -39.41
CA GLY A 229 4.20 19.53 -39.45
C GLY A 229 3.02 19.70 -38.51
N HIS A 230 1.81 19.33 -38.95
CA HIS A 230 0.61 19.47 -38.13
C HIS A 230 0.13 18.12 -37.61
N VAL A 231 -0.14 18.02 -36.31
CA VAL A 231 -0.72 16.82 -35.69
C VAL A 231 -2.08 17.19 -35.16
N VAL A 232 -3.12 16.55 -35.68
CA VAL A 232 -4.52 16.83 -35.35
C VAL A 232 -5.10 15.64 -34.60
N THR A 233 -5.64 15.88 -33.41
CA THR A 233 -6.35 14.86 -32.64
C THR A 233 -7.85 15.14 -32.69
N ALA A 234 -8.65 14.13 -33.05
CA ALA A 234 -10.10 14.26 -33.11
C ALA A 234 -10.74 13.97 -31.74
N GLN A 235 -11.71 14.80 -31.35
CA GLN A 235 -12.50 14.57 -30.14
C GLN A 235 -13.37 13.32 -30.29
N THR A 236 -13.33 12.42 -29.31
CA THR A 236 -14.19 11.24 -29.26
C THR A 236 -15.21 11.39 -28.11
N PRO A 237 -16.23 10.51 -28.01
CA PRO A 237 -17.14 10.54 -26.87
C PRO A 237 -16.47 10.26 -25.52
N PHE A 238 -15.26 9.66 -25.55
CA PHE A 238 -14.56 9.12 -24.39
C PHE A 238 -13.26 9.87 -24.08
N GLU A 239 -12.59 10.45 -25.09
CA GLU A 239 -11.34 11.19 -24.93
C GLU A 239 -11.48 12.63 -25.43
N GLY A 240 -10.79 13.55 -24.74
CA GLY A 240 -10.77 14.96 -25.07
C GLY A 240 -9.36 15.53 -25.20
N ALA A 241 -9.28 16.86 -25.13
CA ALA A 241 -8.02 17.59 -25.26
C ALA A 241 -7.02 17.28 -24.12
N ARG A 242 -7.50 16.78 -22.98
CA ARG A 242 -6.64 16.45 -21.84
C ARG A 242 -5.76 15.23 -22.14
N GLU A 243 -6.37 14.15 -22.60
CA GLU A 243 -5.69 12.92 -22.99
C GLU A 243 -4.74 13.19 -24.18
N ALA A 244 -5.19 13.99 -25.15
CA ALA A 244 -4.37 14.42 -26.29
C ALA A 244 -3.11 15.16 -25.83
N SER A 245 -3.26 16.13 -24.92
CA SER A 245 -2.15 16.93 -24.39
C SER A 245 -1.20 16.08 -23.55
N TYR A 246 -1.71 15.10 -22.80
CA TYR A 246 -0.87 14.15 -22.06
C TYR A 246 0.01 13.35 -23.01
N LEU A 247 -0.56 12.76 -24.05
CA LEU A 247 0.20 11.97 -25.04
C LEU A 247 1.19 12.82 -25.84
N ALA A 248 0.83 14.05 -26.20
CA ALA A 248 1.69 14.96 -26.94
C ALA A 248 2.90 15.49 -26.14
N THR A 249 2.81 15.50 -24.81
CA THR A 249 3.88 16.01 -23.91
C THR A 249 4.63 14.89 -23.19
N SER A 250 4.19 13.64 -23.32
CA SER A 250 4.85 12.49 -22.71
C SER A 250 6.09 12.08 -23.52
N PRO A 251 7.18 11.68 -22.85
CA PRO A 251 8.32 11.07 -23.53
C PRO A 251 7.89 9.70 -24.11
N ALA A 252 8.69 9.19 -25.06
CA ALA A 252 8.50 7.85 -25.59
C ALA A 252 8.56 6.81 -24.45
N ASP A 253 7.74 5.77 -24.56
CA ASP A 253 7.73 4.67 -23.58
C ASP A 253 9.09 3.95 -23.58
N PRO A 254 9.56 3.46 -22.41
CA PRO A 254 10.80 2.72 -22.34
C PRO A 254 10.72 1.44 -23.16
N LEU A 255 11.85 1.04 -23.76
CA LEU A 255 11.96 -0.24 -24.44
C LEU A 255 11.91 -1.38 -23.41
N VAL A 256 10.90 -2.24 -23.51
CA VAL A 256 10.74 -3.41 -22.65
C VAL A 256 10.92 -4.67 -23.47
N SER A 257 11.70 -5.61 -22.95
CA SER A 257 11.85 -6.93 -23.57
C SER A 257 10.52 -7.69 -23.54
N GLN A 258 10.10 -8.23 -24.68
CA GLN A 258 8.98 -9.17 -24.80
C GLN A 258 9.49 -10.62 -24.93
N PHE A 259 10.73 -10.87 -24.49
CA PHE A 259 11.33 -12.19 -24.53
C PHE A 259 10.51 -13.16 -23.66
N ALA A 260 10.07 -14.25 -24.28
CA ALA A 260 9.43 -15.37 -23.61
C ALA A 260 9.85 -16.66 -24.33
N PRO A 261 10.23 -17.73 -23.58
CA PRO A 261 10.48 -19.03 -24.18
C PRO A 261 9.29 -19.51 -25.01
N SER A 262 9.56 -20.08 -26.18
CA SER A 262 8.55 -20.71 -27.04
C SER A 262 9.01 -22.10 -27.47
N TYR A 263 8.07 -22.98 -27.83
CA TYR A 263 8.39 -24.35 -28.26
C TYR A 263 9.45 -24.38 -29.37
N GLY A 264 9.30 -23.54 -30.39
CA GLY A 264 10.26 -23.47 -31.50
C GLY A 264 11.65 -23.00 -31.04
N MET A 265 11.72 -22.08 -30.08
CA MET A 265 12.99 -21.65 -29.49
C MET A 265 13.68 -22.80 -28.73
N VAL A 266 12.93 -23.54 -27.91
CA VAL A 266 13.46 -24.68 -27.13
C VAL A 266 14.06 -25.73 -28.06
N LEU A 267 13.32 -26.14 -29.09
CA LEU A 267 13.79 -27.13 -30.06
C LEU A 267 15.04 -26.66 -30.81
N ASN A 268 15.05 -25.41 -31.30
CA ASN A 268 16.20 -24.86 -32.02
C ASN A 268 17.45 -24.74 -31.14
N LEU A 269 17.29 -24.32 -29.88
CA LEU A 269 18.40 -24.22 -28.95
C LEU A 269 18.96 -25.60 -28.59
N LEU A 270 18.11 -26.56 -28.23
CA LEU A 270 18.56 -27.90 -27.86
C LEU A 270 19.11 -28.70 -29.03
N GLN A 271 18.78 -28.35 -30.27
CA GLN A 271 19.37 -28.95 -31.46
C GLN A 271 20.84 -28.55 -31.66
N THR A 272 21.24 -27.36 -31.20
CA THR A 272 22.54 -26.75 -31.51
C THR A 272 23.41 -26.50 -30.29
N HIS A 273 22.83 -26.51 -29.09
CA HIS A 273 23.48 -26.17 -27.83
C HIS A 273 23.14 -27.21 -26.76
N THR A 274 24.07 -27.39 -25.82
CA THR A 274 23.82 -28.11 -24.56
C THR A 274 22.84 -27.34 -23.68
N LEU A 275 22.31 -27.99 -22.64
CA LEU A 275 21.36 -27.37 -21.72
C LEU A 275 22.00 -26.19 -20.97
N GLU A 276 23.25 -26.35 -20.55
CA GLU A 276 24.05 -25.31 -19.88
C GLU A 276 24.27 -24.10 -20.78
N GLN A 277 24.60 -24.34 -22.06
CA GLN A 277 24.76 -23.28 -23.05
C GLN A 277 23.43 -22.58 -23.36
N ALA A 278 22.33 -23.34 -23.46
CA ALA A 278 20.99 -22.77 -23.66
C ALA A 278 20.58 -21.89 -22.46
N LYS A 279 20.87 -22.33 -21.23
CA LYS A 279 20.67 -21.53 -20.01
C LYS A 279 21.44 -20.23 -20.08
N GLU A 280 22.73 -20.29 -20.40
CA GLU A 280 23.58 -19.10 -20.50
C GLU A 280 23.04 -18.09 -21.54
N LEU A 281 22.56 -18.56 -22.69
CA LEU A 281 21.96 -17.70 -23.71
C LEU A 281 20.67 -17.01 -23.24
N ILE A 282 19.84 -17.72 -22.48
CA ILE A 282 18.61 -17.16 -21.89
C ILE A 282 18.98 -16.13 -20.81
N GLU A 283 19.99 -16.42 -19.99
CA GLU A 283 20.48 -15.51 -18.95
C GLU A 283 21.11 -14.24 -19.53
N ARG A 284 21.67 -14.30 -20.75
CA ARG A 284 22.17 -13.14 -21.50
C ARG A 284 21.06 -12.35 -22.19
N SER A 285 19.80 -12.75 -22.14
CA SER A 285 18.70 -12.03 -22.79
C SER A 285 18.51 -10.62 -22.21
N PHE A 286 18.03 -9.68 -23.03
CA PHE A 286 17.71 -8.32 -22.56
C PHE A 286 16.63 -8.32 -21.47
N GLY A 287 15.71 -9.29 -21.52
CA GLY A 287 14.68 -9.47 -20.50
C GLY A 287 15.29 -9.82 -19.15
N GLN A 288 16.24 -10.76 -19.13
CA GLN A 288 16.97 -11.12 -17.92
C GLN A 288 17.82 -9.96 -17.41
N TYR A 289 18.53 -9.26 -18.29
CA TYR A 289 19.33 -8.09 -17.94
C TYR A 289 18.49 -7.02 -17.22
N LEU A 290 17.32 -6.67 -17.79
CA LEU A 290 16.41 -5.72 -17.15
C LEU A 290 15.91 -6.25 -15.80
N ALA A 291 15.54 -7.53 -15.72
CA ALA A 291 15.12 -8.15 -14.47
C ALA A 291 16.21 -8.03 -13.39
N THR A 292 17.46 -8.37 -13.71
CA THR A 292 18.60 -8.20 -12.78
C THR A 292 18.75 -6.75 -12.33
N LEU A 293 18.59 -5.79 -13.24
CA LEU A 293 18.72 -4.36 -12.93
C LEU A 293 17.59 -3.87 -11.98
N TYR A 294 16.35 -4.33 -12.20
CA TYR A 294 15.20 -4.03 -11.34
C TYR A 294 15.22 -4.79 -10.01
N LEU A 295 15.91 -5.94 -9.96
CA LEU A 295 16.08 -6.76 -8.75
C LEU A 295 17.20 -6.25 -7.84
N ARG A 296 18.11 -5.41 -8.34
CA ARG A 296 19.25 -4.89 -7.56
C ARG A 296 18.84 -4.18 -6.26
N PRO A 297 17.82 -3.31 -6.21
CA PRO A 297 17.35 -2.74 -4.94
C PRO A 297 16.86 -3.80 -3.94
N GLN A 298 16.33 -4.93 -4.42
CA GLN A 298 15.96 -6.04 -3.53
C GLN A 298 17.20 -6.78 -3.01
N GLN A 299 18.24 -6.95 -3.84
CA GLN A 299 19.53 -7.50 -3.41
C GLN A 299 20.17 -6.62 -2.34
N ASP A 300 20.23 -5.31 -2.55
CA ASP A 300 20.78 -4.36 -1.58
C ASP A 300 20.01 -4.40 -0.24
N ALA A 301 18.69 -4.56 -0.30
CA ALA A 301 17.85 -4.71 0.89
C ALA A 301 18.11 -6.04 1.63
N ILE A 302 18.32 -7.15 0.90
CA ILE A 302 18.69 -8.44 1.48
C ILE A 302 20.05 -8.32 2.17
N ASP A 303 21.03 -7.66 1.54
CA ASP A 303 22.36 -7.49 2.11
C ASP A 303 22.34 -6.62 3.37
N ALA A 304 21.52 -5.57 3.39
CA ALA A 304 21.29 -4.76 4.58
C ALA A 304 20.67 -5.56 5.74
N LEU A 305 19.67 -6.40 5.45
CA LEU A 305 19.03 -7.27 6.45
C LEU A 305 19.99 -8.34 6.98
N LYS A 306 20.83 -8.92 6.13
CA LYS A 306 21.89 -9.86 6.56
C LYS A 306 22.89 -9.18 7.50
N ALA A 307 23.28 -7.94 7.20
CA ALA A 307 24.16 -7.16 8.07
C ALA A 307 23.50 -6.85 9.42
N GLU A 308 22.22 -6.46 9.44
CA GLU A 308 21.45 -6.25 10.69
C GLU A 308 21.36 -7.55 11.51
N LEU A 309 21.07 -8.68 10.85
CA LEU A 309 21.00 -9.99 11.50
C LEU A 309 22.34 -10.36 12.16
N GLY A 310 23.46 -10.21 11.45
CA GLY A 310 24.78 -10.51 11.98
C GLY A 310 25.16 -9.62 13.19
N GLN A 311 24.75 -8.34 13.18
CA GLN A 311 24.95 -7.45 14.33
C GLN A 311 24.12 -7.88 15.53
N LEU A 312 22.87 -8.28 15.33
CA LEU A 312 22.01 -8.77 16.40
C LEU A 312 22.53 -10.09 16.96
N GLU A 313 22.94 -11.03 16.10
CA GLU A 313 23.54 -12.31 16.50
C GLU A 313 24.75 -12.10 17.40
N ALA A 314 25.68 -11.20 17.02
CA ALA A 314 26.84 -10.88 17.84
C ALA A 314 26.46 -10.28 19.22
N GLN A 315 25.38 -9.51 19.31
CA GLN A 315 24.94 -8.86 20.55
C GLN A 315 24.26 -9.80 21.55
N ILE A 316 23.75 -10.95 21.10
CA ILE A 316 23.09 -11.96 21.94
C ILE A 316 23.81 -13.33 21.94
N ALA A 317 24.96 -13.44 21.28
CA ALA A 317 25.78 -14.66 21.23
C ALA A 317 26.19 -15.19 22.62
N SER A 318 26.35 -14.31 23.62
CA SER A 318 26.73 -14.68 24.98
C SER A 318 25.55 -14.96 25.91
N VAL A 319 24.31 -14.94 25.40
CA VAL A 319 23.10 -15.17 26.21
C VAL A 319 22.80 -16.65 26.26
N ASP A 320 22.72 -17.18 27.48
CA ASP A 320 22.19 -18.52 27.73
C ASP A 320 20.65 -18.46 27.80
N TRP A 321 20.00 -19.04 26.79
CA TRP A 321 18.55 -19.03 26.62
C TRP A 321 17.83 -19.94 27.62
N ASP A 322 18.46 -21.01 28.08
CA ASP A 322 17.86 -21.93 29.06
C ASP A 322 17.76 -21.23 30.42
N LEU A 323 18.78 -20.49 30.81
CA LEU A 323 18.76 -19.65 32.00
C LEU A 323 17.70 -18.54 31.89
N LEU A 324 17.56 -17.89 30.73
CA LEU A 324 16.54 -16.86 30.51
C LEU A 324 15.11 -17.43 30.67
N THR A 325 14.87 -18.62 30.11
CA THR A 325 13.56 -19.31 30.14
C THR A 325 13.18 -19.74 31.56
N GLN A 326 14.14 -20.25 32.34
CA GLN A 326 13.91 -20.59 33.75
C GLN A 326 13.55 -19.35 34.58
N TYR A 327 14.23 -18.24 34.35
CA TYR A 327 13.96 -16.98 35.02
C TYR A 327 12.59 -16.38 34.67
N GLU A 328 12.16 -16.46 33.40
CA GLU A 328 10.82 -16.03 32.99
C GLU A 328 9.72 -16.84 33.68
N LYS A 329 9.88 -18.17 33.78
CA LYS A 329 8.96 -19.03 34.53
C LYS A 329 8.85 -18.63 36.00
N LEU A 330 9.96 -18.25 36.64
CA LEU A 330 9.95 -17.75 38.02
C LEU A 330 9.20 -16.42 38.14
N GLN A 331 9.36 -15.51 37.17
CA GLN A 331 8.63 -14.23 37.13
C GLN A 331 7.12 -14.42 36.93
N GLU A 332 6.71 -15.34 36.06
CA GLU A 332 5.30 -15.72 35.88
C GLU A 332 4.73 -16.32 37.16
N ARG A 333 5.50 -17.22 37.80
CA ARG A 333 5.12 -17.77 39.09
C ARG A 333 4.94 -16.69 40.15
N LEU A 334 5.89 -15.77 40.31
CA LEU A 334 5.77 -14.66 41.27
C LEU A 334 4.51 -13.82 41.04
N LYS A 335 4.15 -13.57 39.77
CA LYS A 335 2.95 -12.84 39.42
C LYS A 335 1.68 -13.56 39.90
N GLU A 336 1.62 -14.88 39.73
CA GLU A 336 0.49 -15.68 40.20
C GLU A 336 0.47 -15.77 41.74
N GLU A 337 1.62 -15.98 42.40
CA GLU A 337 1.70 -16.01 43.87
C GLU A 337 1.24 -14.67 44.50
N ARG A 338 1.60 -13.54 43.88
CA ARG A 338 1.12 -12.18 44.29
C ARG A 338 -0.38 -12.02 44.11
N ARG A 339 -0.93 -12.55 43.02
CA ARG A 339 -2.37 -12.52 42.76
C ARG A 339 -3.13 -13.33 43.82
N LEU A 340 -2.66 -14.55 44.11
CA LEU A 340 -3.23 -15.42 45.12
C LEU A 340 -3.15 -14.80 46.52
N LEU A 341 -2.01 -14.19 46.88
CA LEU A 341 -1.85 -13.50 48.16
C LEU A 341 -2.90 -12.38 48.33
N LYS A 342 -3.12 -11.58 47.28
CA LYS A 342 -4.12 -10.52 47.31
C LYS A 342 -5.54 -11.07 47.55
N ILE A 343 -5.90 -12.15 46.86
CA ILE A 343 -7.22 -12.79 47.01
C ILE A 343 -7.41 -13.30 48.45
N LEU A 344 -6.41 -13.96 49.02
CA LEU A 344 -6.48 -14.47 50.40
C LEU A 344 -6.55 -13.34 51.43
N GLN A 345 -5.83 -12.24 51.21
CA GLN A 345 -5.91 -11.05 52.07
C GLN A 345 -7.32 -10.43 52.05
N GLU A 346 -7.94 -10.31 50.87
CA GLU A 346 -9.31 -9.82 50.74
C GLU A 346 -10.31 -10.73 51.48
N GLN A 347 -10.19 -12.05 51.30
CA GLN A 347 -11.04 -13.04 51.99
C GLN A 347 -10.89 -13.01 53.52
N ALA A 348 -9.66 -12.88 54.02
CA ALA A 348 -9.39 -12.80 55.46
C ALA A 348 -10.03 -11.55 56.10
N VAL A 349 -9.98 -10.41 55.40
CA VAL A 349 -10.61 -9.16 55.86
C VAL A 349 -12.13 -9.28 55.85
N GLU A 350 -12.73 -9.87 54.80
CA GLU A 350 -14.17 -10.08 54.71
C GLU A 350 -14.69 -10.97 55.84
N MET A 351 -14.01 -12.09 56.11
CA MET A 351 -14.37 -13.02 57.19
C MET A 351 -14.32 -12.35 58.57
N GLN A 352 -13.30 -11.54 58.86
CA GLN A 352 -13.19 -10.80 60.12
C GLN A 352 -14.28 -9.73 60.28
N SER A 353 -14.71 -9.11 59.17
CA SER A 353 -15.74 -8.05 59.19
C SER A 353 -17.18 -8.58 59.34
N GLY A 354 -17.47 -9.79 58.88
CA GLY A 354 -18.81 -10.39 58.92
C GLY A 354 -19.33 -10.70 60.33
N ASP A 355 -18.46 -11.14 61.23
CA ASP A 355 -18.82 -11.52 62.61
C ASP A 355 -18.79 -10.34 63.61
N LEU A 356 -18.30 -9.18 63.16
CA LEU A 356 -18.02 -8.01 63.98
C LEU A 356 -19.26 -7.39 64.67
N PRO A 357 -20.43 -7.23 63.99
CA PRO A 357 -21.61 -6.61 64.59
C PRO A 357 -22.16 -7.41 65.78
N ILE A 358 -22.13 -8.74 65.67
CA ILE A 358 -22.57 -9.66 66.72
C ILE A 358 -21.60 -9.57 67.90
N ALA A 359 -20.29 -9.68 67.65
CA ALA A 359 -19.28 -9.62 68.71
C ALA A 359 -19.26 -8.27 69.44
N LEU A 360 -19.44 -7.16 68.72
CA LEU A 360 -19.53 -5.81 69.30
C LEU A 360 -20.76 -5.63 70.19
N SER A 361 -21.87 -6.33 69.94
CA SER A 361 -23.06 -6.27 70.79
C SER A 361 -22.78 -6.79 72.21
N PHE A 362 -21.92 -7.81 72.35
CA PHE A 362 -21.50 -8.40 73.64
C PHE A 362 -20.25 -7.75 74.24
N ALA A 363 -19.55 -6.86 73.52
CA ALA A 363 -18.38 -6.17 74.03
C ALA A 363 -18.71 -5.29 75.25
N VAL A 364 -17.80 -5.26 76.23
CA VAL A 364 -17.94 -4.49 77.47
C VAL A 364 -16.87 -3.39 77.53
N ALA A 365 -16.97 -2.50 78.51
CA ALA A 365 -15.89 -1.55 78.78
C ALA A 365 -14.56 -2.30 78.99
N GLY A 366 -13.49 -1.74 78.44
CA GLY A 366 -12.16 -2.37 78.42
C GLY A 366 -11.88 -3.29 77.23
N THR A 367 -12.85 -3.61 76.38
CA THR A 367 -12.59 -4.41 75.16
C THR A 367 -11.71 -3.65 74.17
N VAL A 368 -10.64 -4.28 73.68
CA VAL A 368 -9.71 -3.71 72.69
C VAL A 368 -10.24 -3.93 71.27
N LEU A 369 -10.18 -2.89 70.45
CA LEU A 369 -10.66 -2.86 69.07
C LEU A 369 -9.80 -1.92 68.22
N SER A 370 -9.84 -2.06 66.89
CA SER A 370 -9.12 -1.17 65.97
C SER A 370 -10.10 -0.30 65.19
N LEU A 371 -9.86 1.01 65.14
CA LEU A 371 -10.73 1.98 64.47
C LEU A 371 -10.14 2.48 63.15
N LYS A 372 -10.92 2.33 62.08
CA LYS A 372 -10.72 2.99 60.78
C LYS A 372 -11.99 2.80 59.95
N GLY A 373 -12.54 3.90 59.46
CA GLY A 373 -13.78 3.87 58.70
C GLY A 373 -14.26 5.25 58.31
N PRO A 374 -15.48 5.37 57.74
CA PRO A 374 -16.02 6.63 57.24
C PRO A 374 -16.08 7.75 58.29
N ASN A 375 -16.29 7.42 59.57
CA ASN A 375 -16.33 8.39 60.66
C ASN A 375 -15.00 8.46 61.44
N VAL A 376 -14.03 7.60 61.16
CA VAL A 376 -12.67 7.64 61.73
C VAL A 376 -11.65 7.62 60.58
N PRO A 377 -11.45 8.76 59.89
CA PRO A 377 -10.60 8.84 58.70
C PRO A 377 -9.12 8.92 59.08
N VAL A 378 -8.54 7.79 59.46
CA VAL A 378 -7.12 7.64 59.81
C VAL A 378 -6.38 6.86 58.73
N ALA A 379 -5.11 7.22 58.48
CA ALA A 379 -4.28 6.56 57.47
C ALA A 379 -4.07 5.08 57.80
N ASN A 380 -3.74 4.79 59.06
CA ASN A 380 -3.57 3.44 59.61
C ASN A 380 -4.62 3.20 60.71
N PRO A 381 -5.16 1.97 60.85
CA PRO A 381 -6.09 1.63 61.94
C PRO A 381 -5.51 2.01 63.31
N VAL A 382 -6.29 2.75 64.10
CA VAL A 382 -5.88 3.18 65.45
C VAL A 382 -6.35 2.14 66.47
N PRO A 383 -5.44 1.50 67.24
CA PRO A 383 -5.83 0.66 68.36
C PRO A 383 -6.56 1.50 69.40
N ALA A 384 -7.70 1.02 69.88
CA ALA A 384 -8.55 1.71 70.81
C ALA A 384 -9.18 0.75 71.82
N VAL A 385 -9.64 1.30 72.94
CA VAL A 385 -10.42 0.58 73.94
C VAL A 385 -11.84 1.11 73.97
N LEU A 386 -12.82 0.22 74.04
CA LEU A 386 -14.22 0.57 74.27
C LEU A 386 -14.39 1.07 75.71
N VAL A 387 -14.92 2.28 75.88
CA VAL A 387 -15.19 2.85 77.20
C VAL A 387 -16.68 2.73 77.53
N THR A 388 -17.55 3.12 76.60
CA THR A 388 -19.00 2.99 76.81
C THR A 388 -19.77 2.90 75.49
N LYS A 389 -21.02 2.45 75.57
CA LYS A 389 -21.97 2.38 74.46
C LYS A 389 -23.05 3.44 74.68
N ALA A 390 -23.17 4.37 73.75
CA ALA A 390 -24.21 5.41 73.79
C ALA A 390 -25.40 5.03 72.89
N PRO A 391 -26.64 5.35 73.28
CA PRO A 391 -27.80 5.13 72.42
C PRO A 391 -27.68 5.94 71.13
N SER A 392 -28.06 5.33 70.01
CA SER A 392 -28.03 5.95 68.69
C SER A 392 -29.41 5.88 68.05
N SER A 393 -29.66 6.72 67.03
CA SER A 393 -30.89 6.66 66.22
C SER A 393 -30.91 5.50 65.21
N GLY A 394 -29.81 4.73 65.11
CA GLY A 394 -29.68 3.58 64.22
C GLY A 394 -29.86 2.23 64.93
N GLN A 395 -29.71 1.13 64.19
CA GLN A 395 -29.87 -0.24 64.70
C GLN A 395 -28.83 -0.65 65.76
N PHE A 396 -27.65 -0.02 65.76
CA PHE A 396 -26.53 -0.32 66.66
C PHE A 396 -26.14 0.90 67.50
N PRO A 397 -25.67 0.73 68.76
CA PRO A 397 -25.25 1.83 69.60
C PRO A 397 -23.98 2.52 69.05
N LEU A 398 -23.76 3.77 69.44
CA LEU A 398 -22.49 4.46 69.20
C LEU A 398 -21.44 3.92 70.17
N LEU A 399 -20.25 3.65 69.65
CA LEU A 399 -19.12 3.18 70.42
C LEU A 399 -18.28 4.40 70.83
N VAL A 400 -18.17 4.64 72.13
CA VAL A 400 -17.28 5.67 72.66
C VAL A 400 -15.99 5.00 73.07
N CYS A 401 -14.92 5.31 72.34
CA CYS A 401 -13.63 4.64 72.44
C CYS A 401 -12.52 5.62 72.79
N LEU A 402 -11.49 5.15 73.48
CA LEU A 402 -10.24 5.87 73.69
C LEU A 402 -9.15 5.21 72.85
N GLY A 403 -8.55 5.97 71.94
CA GLY A 403 -7.44 5.54 71.08
C GLY A 403 -6.09 5.56 71.80
N GLN A 404 -5.15 4.75 71.30
CA GLN A 404 -3.76 4.70 71.76
C GLN A 404 -3.03 6.05 71.57
N ASP A 405 -3.51 6.88 70.65
CA ASP A 405 -3.06 8.26 70.43
C ASP A 405 -3.61 9.26 71.46
N ASN A 406 -4.24 8.76 72.53
CA ASN A 406 -4.89 9.53 73.59
C ASN A 406 -6.00 10.46 73.07
N ARG A 407 -6.80 9.98 72.12
CA ARG A 407 -7.99 10.67 71.64
C ARG A 407 -9.25 9.86 71.88
N TRP A 408 -10.32 10.55 72.26
CA TRP A 408 -11.67 10.01 72.31
C TRP A 408 -12.27 9.99 70.92
N TYR A 409 -12.90 8.88 70.56
CA TYR A 409 -13.59 8.67 69.29
C TYR A 409 -15.03 8.26 69.55
N VAL A 410 -15.97 8.88 68.86
CA VAL A 410 -17.35 8.41 68.76
C VAL A 410 -17.51 7.69 67.42
N ALA A 411 -17.43 6.37 67.46
CA ALA A 411 -17.40 5.49 66.30
C ALA A 411 -18.73 4.73 66.12
N THR A 412 -19.00 4.28 64.92
CA THR A 412 -20.07 3.31 64.61
C THR A 412 -19.48 1.91 64.44
N VAL A 413 -20.33 0.89 64.37
CA VAL A 413 -19.91 -0.49 64.06
C VAL A 413 -19.13 -0.56 62.74
N GLY A 414 -19.50 0.24 61.74
CA GLY A 414 -18.80 0.31 60.45
C GLY A 414 -17.44 1.00 60.49
N ASP A 415 -17.04 1.58 61.63
CA ASP A 415 -15.73 2.19 61.84
C ASP A 415 -14.75 1.27 62.58
N VAL A 416 -15.20 0.08 62.99
CA VAL A 416 -14.36 -0.92 63.66
C VAL A 416 -13.83 -1.89 62.61
N VAL A 417 -12.51 -2.02 62.53
CA VAL A 417 -11.83 -2.93 61.60
C VAL A 417 -11.67 -4.33 62.19
N SER A 418 -11.39 -4.39 63.50
CA SER A 418 -11.21 -5.67 64.21
C SER A 418 -11.57 -5.52 65.68
N LEU A 419 -12.16 -6.57 66.25
CA LEU A 419 -12.46 -6.71 67.67
C LEU A 419 -11.59 -7.84 68.25
N ARG A 420 -10.88 -7.57 69.35
CA ARG A 420 -9.92 -8.50 69.92
C ARG A 420 -10.42 -9.06 71.25
N ALA A 421 -11.31 -10.04 71.17
CA ALA A 421 -11.83 -10.75 72.36
C ALA A 421 -10.75 -11.58 73.09
N GLU A 422 -9.66 -11.94 72.39
CA GLU A 422 -8.54 -12.73 72.92
C GLU A 422 -7.57 -11.92 73.80
N ILE A 423 -7.58 -10.59 73.66
CA ILE A 423 -6.69 -9.71 74.42
C ILE A 423 -7.36 -9.40 75.77
N PRO A 424 -6.64 -9.52 76.91
CA PRO A 424 -7.18 -9.13 78.21
C PRO A 424 -7.71 -7.69 78.17
N ARG A 425 -8.91 -7.49 78.75
CA ARG A 425 -9.50 -6.15 78.81
C ARG A 425 -8.57 -5.16 79.51
N VAL A 426 -8.58 -3.92 79.06
CA VAL A 426 -7.89 -2.83 79.75
C VAL A 426 -8.78 -2.37 80.91
N SER A 427 -8.52 -2.89 82.11
CA SER A 427 -9.33 -2.64 83.32
C SER A 427 -9.42 -1.17 83.72
N GLY A 428 -8.43 -0.34 83.34
CA GLY A 428 -8.47 1.10 83.55
C GLY A 428 -9.64 1.79 82.83
N ALA A 429 -10.17 1.20 81.76
CA ALA A 429 -11.30 1.76 81.01
C ALA A 429 -12.62 1.71 81.77
N ASP A 430 -12.79 0.81 82.74
CA ASP A 430 -14.02 0.69 83.54
C ASP A 430 -14.27 1.94 84.42
N TYR A 431 -13.21 2.68 84.73
CA TYR A 431 -13.25 3.89 85.56
C TYR A 431 -13.26 5.18 84.74
N LEU A 432 -13.24 5.07 83.41
CA LEU A 432 -13.26 6.22 82.52
C LEU A 432 -14.70 6.66 82.23
N SER A 433 -14.94 7.97 82.36
CA SER A 433 -16.15 8.61 81.85
C SER A 433 -15.80 9.50 80.66
N PRO A 434 -16.60 9.49 79.58
CA PRO A 434 -16.35 10.36 78.44
C PRO A 434 -16.47 11.83 78.84
N PRO A 435 -15.68 12.75 78.25
CA PRO A 435 -15.74 14.18 78.55
C PRO A 435 -17.15 14.75 78.32
N THR A 436 -17.66 15.56 79.25
CA THR A 436 -19.04 16.09 79.20
C THR A 436 -19.31 16.95 77.95
N GLU A 437 -18.27 17.56 77.39
CA GLU A 437 -18.36 18.39 76.18
C GLU A 437 -17.95 17.61 74.91
N LEU A 438 -17.86 16.27 74.96
CA LEU A 438 -17.78 15.40 73.77
C LEU A 438 -19.19 15.16 73.22
N PRO A 439 -19.55 15.67 72.02
CA PRO A 439 -20.85 15.41 71.45
C PRO A 439 -20.97 13.93 71.04
N LEU A 440 -22.04 13.25 71.48
CA LEU A 440 -22.32 11.86 71.12
C LEU A 440 -22.91 11.76 69.71
N LYS A 441 -22.12 12.16 68.71
CA LYS A 441 -22.43 12.03 67.28
C LYS A 441 -21.30 11.26 66.58
N PRO A 442 -21.59 10.41 65.57
CA PRO A 442 -20.55 9.74 64.79
C PRO A 442 -19.46 10.70 64.31
N GLY A 443 -18.20 10.29 64.43
CA GLY A 443 -17.03 10.99 63.91
C GLY A 443 -16.53 12.16 64.76
N GLN A 444 -17.10 12.37 65.95
CA GLN A 444 -16.57 13.34 66.90
C GLN A 444 -15.30 12.80 67.56
N VAL A 445 -14.28 13.65 67.59
CA VAL A 445 -12.96 13.33 68.15
C VAL A 445 -12.57 14.40 69.16
N ARG A 446 -11.98 13.99 70.28
CA ARG A 446 -11.47 14.92 71.28
C ARG A 446 -10.20 14.45 71.95
N SER A 447 -9.27 15.36 72.23
CA SER A 447 -8.07 15.01 72.99
C SER A 447 -8.40 14.53 74.41
N GLY A 448 -7.70 13.49 74.85
CA GLY A 448 -7.75 12.98 76.20
C GLY A 448 -7.01 13.86 77.22
N THR A 449 -7.14 13.51 78.49
CA THR A 449 -6.45 14.13 79.63
C THR A 449 -5.17 13.35 79.98
N GLU A 450 -4.44 13.83 80.99
CA GLU A 450 -3.27 13.12 81.54
C GLU A 450 -3.67 11.76 82.15
N GLN A 451 -4.89 11.65 82.70
CA GLN A 451 -5.43 10.40 83.23
C GLN A 451 -5.72 9.38 82.12
N THR A 452 -6.32 9.81 81.00
CA THR A 452 -6.58 8.90 79.87
C THR A 452 -5.28 8.50 79.17
N TRP A 453 -4.23 9.31 79.23
CA TRP A 453 -2.94 9.02 78.63
C TRP A 453 -2.28 7.77 79.24
N THR A 454 -2.43 7.58 80.55
CA THR A 454 -1.92 6.40 81.27
C THR A 454 -2.58 5.12 80.77
N ILE A 455 -3.88 5.19 80.45
CA ILE A 455 -4.66 4.05 79.94
C ILE A 455 -4.42 3.83 78.45
N ALA A 456 -4.30 4.91 77.66
CA ALA A 456 -4.00 4.84 76.24
C ALA A 456 -2.68 4.11 75.94
N ARG A 457 -1.66 4.27 76.79
CA ARG A 457 -0.39 3.53 76.69
C ARG A 457 -0.49 2.03 76.99
N GLN A 458 -1.52 1.61 77.72
CA GLN A 458 -1.76 0.20 78.03
C GLN A 458 -2.51 -0.52 76.91
N ILE A 459 -3.00 0.20 75.89
CA ILE A 459 -3.67 -0.38 74.73
C ILE A 459 -2.60 -1.07 73.86
N PRO A 460 -2.67 -2.40 73.65
CA PRO A 460 -1.72 -3.11 72.82
C PRO A 460 -1.95 -2.82 71.33
N THR A 461 -0.86 -2.75 70.56
CA THR A 461 -0.92 -2.73 69.10
C THR A 461 -1.30 -4.11 68.58
N PRO A 462 -2.30 -4.25 67.70
CA PRO A 462 -2.68 -5.53 67.14
C PRO A 462 -1.57 -6.06 66.21
N PRO A 463 -1.38 -7.39 66.16
CA PRO A 463 -0.49 -8.00 65.19
C PRO A 463 -0.99 -7.79 63.75
N PRO A 464 -0.10 -7.84 62.74
CA PRO A 464 -0.47 -7.73 61.34
C PRO A 464 -1.50 -8.81 60.92
N LEU A 465 -2.25 -8.54 59.85
CA LEU A 465 -3.24 -9.49 59.29
C LEU A 465 -2.61 -10.85 58.98
N GLU A 466 -1.34 -10.84 58.57
CA GLU A 466 -0.50 -11.99 58.27
C GLU A 466 -0.29 -12.92 59.48
N GLU A 467 -0.37 -12.42 60.71
CA GLU A 467 -0.26 -13.26 61.92
C GLU A 467 -1.61 -13.84 62.36
N SER A 468 -2.73 -13.28 61.85
CA SER A 468 -4.09 -13.68 62.22
C SER A 468 -4.75 -14.67 61.25
N ALA A 469 -4.20 -14.85 60.05
CA ALA A 469 -4.72 -15.75 59.02
C ALA A 469 -3.60 -16.70 58.51
N PRO A 470 -3.64 -18.01 58.86
CA PRO A 470 -2.57 -18.93 58.51
C PRO A 470 -2.41 -19.13 56.99
N GLU A 471 -3.48 -19.08 56.20
CA GLU A 471 -3.38 -19.22 54.74
C GLU A 471 -2.68 -18.01 54.09
N VAL A 472 -2.89 -16.80 54.62
CA VAL A 472 -2.22 -15.57 54.16
C VAL A 472 -0.73 -15.64 54.47
N TYR A 473 -0.37 -16.10 55.67
CA TYR A 473 1.02 -16.29 56.08
C TYR A 473 1.76 -17.30 55.19
N GLU A 474 1.16 -18.47 54.96
CA GLU A 474 1.75 -19.52 54.13
C GLU A 474 1.96 -19.03 52.69
N GLN A 475 0.98 -18.32 52.14
CA GLN A 475 1.07 -17.76 50.79
C GLN A 475 2.12 -16.64 50.69
N LEU A 476 2.27 -15.82 51.74
CA LEU A 476 3.33 -14.81 51.82
C LEU A 476 4.71 -15.46 51.80
N GLN A 477 4.91 -16.56 52.56
CA GLN A 477 6.17 -17.31 52.57
C GLN A 477 6.49 -17.92 51.19
N ARG A 478 5.47 -18.45 50.50
CA ARG A 478 5.63 -18.97 49.12
C ARG A 478 6.06 -17.86 48.15
N MET A 479 5.41 -16.70 48.22
CA MET A 479 5.79 -15.53 47.40
C MET A 479 7.23 -15.10 47.69
N GLN A 480 7.62 -14.97 48.96
CA GLN A 480 8.98 -14.58 49.36
C GLN A 480 10.04 -15.60 48.90
N THR A 481 9.71 -16.89 48.93
CA THR A 481 10.60 -17.95 48.43
C THR A 481 10.88 -17.79 46.94
N VAL A 482 9.83 -17.54 46.14
CA VAL A 482 9.98 -17.30 44.69
C VAL A 482 10.74 -15.99 44.43
N GLU A 483 10.52 -14.96 45.25
CA GLU A 483 11.24 -13.69 45.15
C GLU A 483 12.74 -13.84 45.45
N ALA A 484 13.11 -14.66 46.46
CA ALA A 484 14.50 -15.00 46.77
C ALA A 484 15.17 -15.83 45.65
N GLN A 485 14.42 -16.76 45.03
CA GLN A 485 14.89 -17.51 43.86
C GLN A 485 15.15 -16.57 42.67
N ILE A 486 14.31 -15.56 42.48
CA ILE A 486 14.51 -14.54 41.43
C ILE A 486 15.74 -13.70 41.71
N GLN A 487 15.94 -13.23 42.94
CA GLN A 487 17.08 -12.39 43.32
C GLN A 487 18.42 -13.12 43.21
N SER A 488 18.45 -14.42 43.51
CA SER A 488 19.66 -15.25 43.42
C SER A 488 19.93 -15.77 41.99
N HIS A 489 18.99 -15.59 41.05
CA HIS A 489 19.15 -16.11 39.69
C HIS A 489 20.20 -15.30 38.89
N PRO A 490 21.14 -15.95 38.16
CA PRO A 490 22.21 -15.27 37.41
C PRO A 490 21.70 -14.19 36.43
N VAL A 491 20.54 -14.43 35.83
CA VAL A 491 19.85 -13.54 34.87
C VAL A 491 19.30 -12.27 35.53
N HIS A 492 19.13 -12.23 36.86
CA HIS A 492 18.65 -11.04 37.57
C HIS A 492 19.59 -9.83 37.38
N GLY A 493 20.90 -10.09 37.25
CA GLY A 493 21.92 -9.09 36.97
C GLY A 493 22.09 -8.73 35.48
N TRP A 494 21.41 -9.41 34.56
CA TRP A 494 21.52 -9.18 33.11
C TRP A 494 20.71 -7.95 32.66
N GLY A 495 21.05 -6.76 33.16
CA GLY A 495 20.56 -5.46 32.64
C GLY A 495 19.10 -5.44 32.14
N ASN A 496 18.87 -4.85 30.96
CA ASN A 496 17.52 -4.69 30.40
C ASN A 496 17.08 -5.91 29.56
N ARG A 497 16.61 -6.97 30.23
CA ARG A 497 16.06 -8.22 29.64
C ARG A 497 15.05 -8.03 28.51
N THR A 498 14.25 -6.98 28.58
CA THR A 498 13.24 -6.70 27.54
C THR A 498 13.90 -6.37 26.20
N ASN A 499 15.12 -5.84 26.21
CA ASN A 499 15.88 -5.60 24.99
C ASN A 499 16.42 -6.91 24.39
N ILE A 500 16.83 -7.89 25.22
CA ILE A 500 17.30 -9.21 24.74
C ILE A 500 16.15 -9.94 24.02
N LEU A 501 14.98 -10.01 24.64
CA LEU A 501 13.78 -10.62 24.04
C LEU A 501 13.29 -9.88 22.79
N LYS A 502 13.34 -8.54 22.80
CA LYS A 502 13.04 -7.74 21.61
C LYS A 502 14.00 -8.02 20.47
N ARG A 503 15.31 -8.15 20.75
CA ARG A 503 16.33 -8.51 19.76
C ARG A 503 16.10 -9.92 19.20
N GLN A 504 15.76 -10.90 20.04
CA GLN A 504 15.42 -12.25 19.59
C GLN A 504 14.20 -12.26 18.66
N LYS A 505 13.12 -11.58 19.06
CA LYS A 505 11.91 -11.44 18.22
C LYS A 505 12.23 -10.72 16.90
N ARG A 506 13.06 -9.68 16.95
CA ARG A 506 13.52 -8.98 15.74
C ARG A 506 14.36 -9.87 14.84
N MET A 507 15.28 -10.67 15.39
CA MET A 507 16.05 -11.64 14.60
C MET A 507 15.16 -12.65 13.90
N GLN A 508 14.17 -13.21 14.59
CA GLN A 508 13.24 -14.15 13.97
C GLN A 508 12.47 -13.47 12.83
N ALA A 509 11.95 -12.26 13.06
CA ALA A 509 11.27 -11.50 12.02
C ALA A 509 12.18 -11.18 10.82
N ILE A 510 13.46 -10.86 11.04
CA ILE A 510 14.42 -10.62 9.96
C ILE A 510 14.71 -11.91 9.18
N ARG A 511 14.82 -13.07 9.84
CA ARG A 511 15.00 -14.37 9.18
C ARG A 511 13.82 -14.70 8.29
N ASP A 512 12.60 -14.57 8.81
CA ASP A 512 11.38 -14.81 8.05
C ASP A 512 11.28 -13.83 6.84
N GLU A 513 11.65 -12.56 7.03
CA GLU A 513 11.69 -11.56 5.95
C GLU A 513 12.78 -11.85 4.91
N LEU A 514 13.95 -12.32 5.34
CA LEU A 514 15.05 -12.71 4.46
C LEU A 514 14.66 -13.91 3.59
N ASP A 515 14.03 -14.93 4.19
CA ASP A 515 13.58 -16.13 3.47
C ASP A 515 12.56 -15.74 2.37
N ASP A 516 11.54 -14.95 2.71
CA ASP A 516 10.53 -14.48 1.74
C ASP A 516 11.15 -13.63 0.63
N ARG A 517 12.07 -12.72 0.95
CA ARG A 517 12.74 -11.87 -0.04
C ARG A 517 13.67 -12.67 -0.95
N GLN A 518 14.42 -13.62 -0.40
CA GLN A 518 15.33 -14.47 -1.17
C GLN A 518 14.56 -15.42 -2.09
N GLU A 519 13.46 -16.00 -1.61
CA GLU A 519 12.59 -16.84 -2.44
C GLU A 519 12.00 -16.05 -3.62
N LYS A 520 11.47 -14.85 -3.34
CA LYS A 520 10.94 -13.94 -4.38
C LYS A 520 12.00 -13.54 -5.39
N LEU A 521 13.20 -13.19 -4.92
CA LEU A 521 14.33 -12.82 -5.77
C LEU A 521 14.74 -13.98 -6.67
N SER A 522 14.89 -15.20 -6.11
CA SER A 522 15.26 -16.40 -6.86
C SER A 522 14.23 -16.70 -7.96
N ARG A 523 12.95 -16.73 -7.61
CA ARG A 523 11.86 -17.00 -8.56
C ARG A 523 11.80 -15.96 -9.67
N GLN A 524 11.97 -14.68 -9.35
CA GLN A 524 11.97 -13.62 -10.37
C GLN A 524 13.21 -13.68 -11.27
N SER A 525 14.35 -14.07 -10.72
CA SER A 525 15.59 -14.22 -11.49
C SER A 525 15.59 -15.45 -12.39
N GLN A 526 14.90 -16.53 -12.03
CA GLN A 526 14.93 -17.80 -12.78
C GLN A 526 13.70 -18.00 -13.67
N ARG A 527 12.74 -17.08 -13.66
CA ARG A 527 11.45 -17.22 -14.33
C ARG A 527 11.54 -17.71 -15.78
N HIS A 528 12.32 -17.05 -16.64
CA HIS A 528 12.43 -17.46 -18.05
C HIS A 528 13.10 -18.83 -18.21
N TRP A 529 14.00 -19.19 -17.30
CA TRP A 529 14.63 -20.51 -17.29
C TRP A 529 13.66 -21.60 -16.83
N GLU A 530 12.88 -21.34 -15.78
CA GLU A 530 11.83 -22.26 -15.31
C GLU A 530 10.76 -22.49 -16.38
N GLU A 531 10.34 -21.42 -17.08
CA GLU A 531 9.43 -21.51 -18.23
C GLU A 531 10.06 -22.35 -19.36
N PHE A 532 11.35 -22.16 -19.66
CA PHE A 532 12.07 -22.95 -20.65
C PHE A 532 12.11 -24.45 -20.29
N VAL A 533 12.47 -24.79 -19.05
CA VAL A 533 12.49 -26.19 -18.57
C VAL A 533 11.09 -26.80 -18.58
N SER A 534 10.07 -26.06 -18.17
CA SER A 534 8.68 -26.53 -18.22
C SER A 534 8.24 -26.87 -19.66
N LEU A 535 8.68 -26.10 -20.65
CA LEU A 535 8.42 -26.41 -22.06
C LEU A 535 9.17 -27.65 -22.55
N ILE A 536 10.37 -27.94 -22.03
CA ILE A 536 11.10 -29.19 -22.30
C ILE A 536 10.26 -30.37 -21.82
N ASP A 537 9.76 -30.34 -20.59
CA ASP A 537 8.95 -31.43 -20.02
C ASP A 537 7.70 -31.70 -20.85
N ILE A 538 7.03 -30.64 -21.32
CA ILE A 538 5.88 -30.75 -22.21
C ILE A 538 6.28 -31.40 -23.54
N LEU A 539 7.36 -30.95 -24.16
CA LEU A 539 7.83 -31.50 -25.44
C LEU A 539 8.24 -32.98 -25.32
N GLN A 540 8.82 -33.38 -24.19
CA GLN A 540 9.12 -34.78 -23.89
C GLN A 540 7.85 -35.60 -23.73
N HIS A 541 6.86 -35.10 -22.98
CA HIS A 541 5.59 -35.78 -22.77
C HIS A 541 4.87 -36.10 -24.10
N PHE A 542 4.93 -35.18 -25.07
CA PHE A 542 4.35 -35.38 -26.40
C PHE A 542 5.28 -36.07 -27.40
N GLY A 543 6.45 -36.58 -26.98
CA GLY A 543 7.41 -37.27 -27.84
C GLY A 543 8.01 -36.39 -28.94
N CYS A 544 7.94 -35.06 -28.78
CA CYS A 544 8.52 -34.09 -29.70
C CYS A 544 10.01 -33.84 -29.41
N LEU A 545 10.49 -34.29 -28.25
CA LEU A 545 11.88 -34.21 -27.82
C LEU A 545 12.25 -35.52 -27.10
N GLU A 546 13.17 -36.29 -27.68
CA GLU A 546 13.80 -37.42 -27.00
C GLU A 546 15.06 -36.90 -26.29
N TRP A 547 14.93 -36.56 -25.01
CA TRP A 547 16.06 -36.07 -24.23
C TRP A 547 16.40 -37.07 -23.12
N SER A 548 17.50 -37.78 -23.30
CA SER A 548 18.13 -38.56 -22.24
C SER A 548 19.07 -37.63 -21.46
N GLY A 549 18.55 -36.99 -20.41
CA GLY A 549 19.37 -36.10 -19.57
C GLY A 549 20.50 -36.84 -18.86
N VAL A 550 21.67 -36.98 -19.50
CA VAL A 550 22.96 -37.26 -18.88
C VAL A 550 24.08 -36.73 -19.79
N GLY A 551 24.84 -35.76 -19.28
CA GLY A 551 26.06 -35.23 -19.88
C GLY A 551 26.73 -34.28 -18.91
#